data_AF-A0A937AQ78-F1
#
_entry.id   AF-A0A937AQ78-F1
#
_cell.length_a   1.000
_cell.length_b   1.000
_cell.length_c   1.000
_cell.angle_alpha   90.00
_cell.angle_beta   90.00
_cell.angle_gamma   90.00
#
_symmetry.space_group_name_H-M   'P 1'
#
loop_
_entity.id
_entity.type
_entity.pdbx_description
1 polymer ?
#
loop_
_entity_poly.entity_id
_entity_poly.type
_entity_poly.pdbx_seq_one_letter_code
_entity_poly.pdbx_strand_id
1 'polypeptide(L)'
;MVTINAKYVGNKKCALIHPEGATLRTDAPKDIGGDASAFSPTDLIASGLASCILTTIAMYAERHALDITNATATTEKHMSLPPAQRR
;
A
#
# COMPACT_ATOMS: atom_id res chain seq x y z
N MET A 1 -12.51 7.77 14.29
CA MET A 1 -12.76 7.64 12.85
C MET A 1 -11.82 8.58 12.14
N VAL A 2 -11.00 8.09 11.20
CA VAL A 2 -10.06 8.92 10.42
C VAL A 2 -10.54 8.94 8.98
N THR A 3 -10.67 10.13 8.40
CA THR A 3 -11.12 10.32 7.01
C THR A 3 -9.93 10.69 6.14
N ILE A 4 -9.51 9.80 5.26
CA ILE A 4 -8.40 10.06 4.32
C ILE A 4 -8.99 10.48 2.98
N ASN A 5 -8.57 11.64 2.46
CA ASN A 5 -9.04 12.15 1.17
C ASN A 5 -8.15 11.62 0.05
N ALA A 6 -8.77 11.06 -0.99
CA ALA A 6 -8.09 10.67 -2.23
C ALA A 6 -8.62 11.52 -3.40
N LYS A 7 -7.71 12.17 -4.12
CA LYS A 7 -8.02 12.98 -5.29
C LYS A 7 -7.38 12.37 -6.53
N TYR A 8 -8.19 12.04 -7.52
CA TYR A 8 -7.68 11.72 -8.86
C TYR A 8 -7.10 12.98 -9.50
N VAL A 9 -5.84 12.91 -9.95
CA VAL A 9 -5.11 14.07 -10.52
C VAL A 9 -4.88 13.94 -12.02
N GLY A 10 -5.55 13.00 -12.67
CA GLY A 10 -5.34 12.69 -14.10
C GLY A 10 -4.24 11.67 -14.32
N ASN A 11 -4.11 11.20 -15.56
CA ASN A 11 -3.05 10.27 -16.00
C ASN A 11 -2.92 9.01 -15.13
N LYS A 12 -4.05 8.46 -14.64
CA LYS A 12 -4.10 7.26 -13.78
C LYS A 12 -3.39 7.44 -12.42
N LYS A 13 -3.26 8.69 -11.96
CA LYS A 13 -2.62 9.06 -10.69
C LYS A 13 -3.61 9.58 -9.67
N CYS A 14 -3.34 9.29 -8.41
CA CYS A 14 -4.07 9.84 -7.27
C CYS A 14 -3.12 10.48 -6.25
N ALA A 15 -3.58 11.54 -5.60
CA ALA A 15 -2.97 12.15 -4.44
C ALA A 15 -3.85 11.89 -3.20
N LEU A 16 -3.24 11.37 -2.14
CA LEU A 16 -3.92 11.05 -0.89
C LEU A 16 -3.36 11.93 0.23
N ILE A 17 -4.24 12.48 1.05
CA ILE A 17 -3.89 13.36 2.17
C ILE A 17 -4.52 12.81 3.44
N HIS A 18 -3.67 12.46 4.41
CA HIS A 18 -4.08 12.13 5.77
C HIS A 18 -4.45 13.41 6.53
N PRO A 19 -5.44 13.40 7.43
CA PRO A 19 -5.81 14.58 8.24
C PRO A 19 -4.65 15.22 9.01
N GLU A 20 -3.70 14.39 9.46
CA GLU A 20 -2.47 14.81 10.17
C GLU A 20 -1.39 15.38 9.23
N GLY A 21 -1.66 15.52 7.92
CA GLY A 21 -0.77 16.16 6.96
C GLY A 21 0.14 15.22 6.15
N ALA A 22 0.25 13.93 6.50
CA ALA A 22 0.99 12.96 5.69
C ALA A 22 0.35 12.81 4.29
N THR A 23 1.18 12.69 3.26
CA THR A 23 0.72 12.56 1.88
C THR A 23 1.25 11.30 1.22
N LEU A 24 0.44 10.70 0.35
CA LEU A 24 0.82 9.58 -0.49
C LEU A 24 0.42 9.84 -1.94
N ARG A 25 1.13 9.23 -2.88
CA ARG A 25 0.78 9.24 -4.30
C ARG A 25 0.67 7.81 -4.78
N THR A 26 -0.26 7.58 -5.69
CA THR A 26 -0.34 6.32 -6.43
C THR A 26 -0.36 6.57 -7.92
N ASP A 27 0.17 5.62 -8.67
CA ASP A 27 0.18 5.62 -10.12
C ASP A 27 -0.04 4.22 -10.67
N ALA A 28 -0.73 4.12 -11.80
CA ALA A 28 -0.86 2.85 -12.47
C ALA A 28 0.52 2.31 -12.92
N PRO A 29 0.73 0.98 -12.91
CA PRO A 29 1.96 0.40 -13.44
C PRO A 29 2.02 0.54 -14.98
N LYS A 30 3.23 0.39 -15.54
CA LYS A 30 3.53 0.64 -16.95
C LYS A 30 2.74 -0.27 -17.91
N ASP A 31 2.46 -1.50 -17.50
CA ASP A 31 1.71 -2.51 -18.26
C ASP A 31 0.26 -2.12 -18.53
N ILE A 32 -0.36 -1.30 -17.67
CA ILE A 32 -1.69 -0.73 -17.91
C ILE A 32 -1.63 0.77 -18.23
N GLY A 33 -0.46 1.27 -18.64
CA GLY A 33 -0.24 2.61 -19.19
C GLY A 33 -0.23 3.74 -18.17
N GLY A 34 0.24 3.51 -16.95
CA GLY A 34 0.80 4.57 -16.10
C GLY A 34 2.31 4.73 -16.33
N ASP A 35 2.99 5.55 -15.54
CA ASP A 35 4.44 5.80 -15.67
C ASP A 35 5.29 5.13 -14.58
N ALA A 36 4.64 4.46 -13.63
CA ALA A 36 5.24 3.88 -12.43
C ALA A 36 6.08 4.90 -11.63
N SER A 37 5.65 6.16 -11.59
CA SER A 37 6.32 7.22 -10.80
C SER A 37 6.00 7.18 -9.31
N ALA A 38 5.08 6.32 -8.89
CA ALA A 38 4.72 6.07 -7.50
C ALA A 38 4.27 4.60 -7.33
N PHE A 39 4.01 4.18 -6.09
CA PHE A 39 3.37 2.89 -5.82
C PHE A 39 2.08 2.74 -6.62
N SER A 40 1.82 1.58 -7.21
CA SER A 40 0.46 1.33 -7.68
C SER A 40 -0.51 1.18 -6.51
N PRO A 41 -1.82 1.41 -6.70
CA PRO A 41 -2.78 1.18 -5.64
C PRO A 41 -2.70 -0.24 -5.06
N THR A 42 -2.38 -1.25 -5.89
CA THR A 42 -2.21 -2.64 -5.43
C THR A 42 -0.88 -2.86 -4.70
N ASP A 43 0.20 -2.18 -5.11
CA ASP A 43 1.47 -2.20 -4.34
C ASP A 43 1.27 -1.55 -2.98
N LEU A 44 0.59 -0.41 -2.92
CA LEU A 44 0.32 0.30 -1.67
C LEU A 44 -0.49 -0.57 -0.70
N ILE A 45 -1.47 -1.33 -1.19
CA ILE A 45 -2.21 -2.30 -0.37
C ILE A 45 -1.29 -3.41 0.13
N ALA A 46 -0.47 -4.02 -0.75
CA ALA A 46 0.44 -5.10 -0.39
C ALA A 46 1.48 -4.65 0.66
N SER A 47 2.07 -3.46 0.48
CA SER A 47 2.99 -2.86 1.45
C SER A 47 2.28 -2.45 2.75
N GLY A 48 1.05 -1.93 2.66
CA GLY A 48 0.23 -1.58 3.81
C GLY A 48 -0.10 -2.80 4.68
N LEU A 49 -0.35 -3.96 4.07
CA LEU A 49 -0.55 -5.22 4.79
C LEU A 49 0.71 -5.63 5.58
N ALA A 50 1.89 -5.62 4.95
CA ALA A 50 3.13 -5.94 5.63
C ALA A 50 3.42 -4.98 6.79
N SER A 51 3.22 -3.68 6.58
CA SER A 51 3.36 -2.65 7.63
C SER A 51 2.39 -2.90 8.79
N CYS A 52 1.14 -3.26 8.51
CA CYS A 52 0.14 -3.60 9.52
C CYS A 52 0.55 -4.83 10.35
N ILE A 53 1.09 -5.87 9.70
CA ILE A 53 1.60 -7.07 10.37
C ILE A 53 2.78 -6.72 11.28
N LEU A 54 3.79 -6.00 10.78
CA LEU A 54 4.95 -5.59 11.58
C LEU A 54 4.54 -4.73 12.78
N THR A 55 3.57 -3.82 12.60
CA THR A 55 3.02 -3.01 13.70
C THR A 55 2.32 -3.88 14.74
N THR A 56 1.57 -4.90 14.30
CA THR A 56 0.93 -5.85 15.21
C THR A 56 1.95 -6.67 16.01
N ILE A 57 3.03 -7.11 15.36
CA ILE A 57 4.14 -7.80 16.02
C ILE A 57 4.83 -6.86 17.01
N ALA A 58 5.04 -5.58 16.66
CA ALA A 58 5.62 -4.58 17.55
C ALA A 58 4.78 -4.40 18.82
N MET A 59 3.45 -4.27 18.68
CA MET A 59 2.55 -4.19 19.84
C MET A 59 2.63 -5.42 20.75
N TYR A 60 2.86 -6.61 20.18
CA TYR A 60 3.10 -7.82 20.98
C TYR A 60 4.46 -7.74 21.68
N ALA A 61 5.53 -7.47 20.93
CA ALA A 61 6.90 -7.40 21.44
C ALA A 61 7.05 -6.41 22.61
N GLU A 62 6.39 -5.25 22.53
CA GLU A 62 6.34 -4.25 23.61
C GLU A 62 5.82 -4.82 24.93
N ARG A 63 4.72 -5.59 24.90
CA ARG A 63 4.15 -6.24 26.10
C ARG A 63 5.08 -7.31 26.70
N HIS A 64 6.05 -7.78 25.93
CA HIS A 64 7.00 -8.81 26.33
C HIS A 64 8.44 -8.27 26.48
N ALA A 65 8.63 -6.96 26.48
CA ALA A 65 9.93 -6.30 26.59
C ALA A 65 10.97 -6.81 25.56
N LEU A 66 10.51 -7.11 24.34
CA LEU A 66 11.37 -7.50 23.21
C LEU A 66 11.58 -6.29 22.29
N ASP A 67 12.84 -5.97 21.99
CA ASP A 67 13.18 -4.97 20.97
C ASP A 67 13.24 -5.63 19.58
N ILE A 68 12.40 -5.14 18.67
CA ILE A 68 12.34 -5.61 17.28
C ILE A 68 12.66 -4.48 16.29
N THR A 69 13.35 -3.43 16.74
CA THR A 69 13.83 -2.35 15.88
C THR A 69 14.63 -2.95 14.71
N ASN A 70 14.38 -2.45 13.51
CA ASN A 70 14.92 -2.97 12.24
C ASN A 70 14.33 -4.31 11.75
N ALA A 71 13.24 -4.80 12.32
CA ALA A 71 12.47 -5.89 11.71
C ALA A 71 12.03 -5.50 10.28
N THR A 72 12.16 -6.45 9.34
CA THR A 72 11.82 -6.24 7.93
C THR A 72 10.80 -7.27 7.46
N ALA A 73 10.04 -6.91 6.43
CA ALA A 73 9.13 -7.80 5.73
C ALA A 73 9.25 -7.56 4.23
N THR A 74 9.23 -8.65 3.46
CA THR A 74 9.18 -8.61 1.99
C THR A 74 7.82 -9.12 1.54
N THR A 75 7.17 -8.40 0.64
CA THR A 75 5.86 -8.78 0.09
C THR A 75 5.98 -9.01 -1.41
N GLU A 76 5.53 -10.16 -1.87
CA GLU A 76 5.32 -10.45 -3.28
C GLU A 76 3.82 -10.44 -3.58
N LYS A 77 3.40 -9.72 -4.62
CA LYS A 77 2.01 -9.70 -5.08
C LYS A 77 1.89 -10.50 -6.38
N HIS A 78 0.87 -11.34 -6.48
CA HIS A 78 0.51 -12.04 -7.72
C HIS A 78 -0.86 -11.57 -8.18
N MET A 79 -0.92 -10.93 -9.35
CA MET A 79 -2.17 -10.55 -9.97
C MET A 79 -2.66 -11.69 -10.85
N SER A 80 -3.87 -12.18 -10.61
CA SER A 80 -4.54 -13.08 -11.56
C SER A 80 -5.11 -12.26 -12.72
N LEU A 81 -4.95 -12.75 -13.95
CA LEU A 81 -5.78 -12.26 -15.05
C LEU A 81 -7.26 -12.55 -14.73
N PRO A 82 -8.19 -11.66 -15.09
CA PRO A 82 -9.61 -11.98 -15.03
C PRO A 82 -9.85 -13.31 -15.76
N PRO A 83 -10.62 -14.26 -15.18
CA PRO A 83 -10.94 -15.48 -15.91
C PRO A 83 -11.59 -15.10 -17.25
N ALA A 84 -11.17 -15.77 -18.33
CA ALA A 84 -11.72 -15.53 -19.66
C ALA A 84 -13.25 -15.57 -19.58
N GLN A 85 -13.93 -14.58 -20.15
CA GLN A 85 -15.39 -14.59 -20.24
C GLN A 85 -15.82 -15.92 -20.83
N ARG A 86 -16.64 -16.68 -20.07
CA ARG A 86 -17.33 -17.84 -20.62
C ARG A 86 -18.19 -17.33 -21.78
N ARG A 87 -17.76 -17.66 -23.00
CA ARG A 87 -18.53 -17.42 -24.22
C ARG A 87 -19.82 -18.22 -24.19
#